data_AF-A0A7K4YMB9-F1
#
_entry.id   AF-A0A7K4YMB9-F1
#
_cell.length_a   1.000
_cell.length_b   1.000
_cell.length_c   1.000
_cell.angle_alpha   90.00
_cell.angle_beta   90.00
_cell.angle_gamma   90.00
#
_symmetry.space_group_name_H-M   'P 1'
#
loop_
_entity.id
_entity.type
_entity.pdbx_description
1 polymer ?
#
loop_
_entity_poly.entity_id
_entity_poly.type
_entity_poly.pdbx_seq_one_letter_code
_entity_poly.pdbx_strand_id
1 'polypeptide(L)'
;QVMFCTLNTHKVDMEKLLGGQIGLEDFIFAHTKGQRKEVEVFKSEEALGLTITDNGAGYAFIKRIREGSVIDRIPVISVGDMIEAIDGRSLVGARHYEVAKMLKELPRGRTFALQLTEPRKAFAGLGPPGHSSPWVSAGRPLGVPMSPQPPPWWSWAGTPGTSSATGCPLRVPTVPAAATMVELGRDARDPDALAQALDSQLGDFAFPDEFVFDVWGAIGDAKVGRC
;
A
#
# COMPACT_ATOMS: atom_id res chain seq x y z
N GLN A 1 -5.98 8.71 4.76
CA GLN A 1 -4.81 8.61 5.64
C GLN A 1 -4.10 7.29 5.42
N VAL A 2 -2.76 7.31 5.32
CA VAL A 2 -1.91 6.13 5.12
C VAL A 2 -1.81 5.34 6.42
N MET A 3 -1.94 4.02 6.31
CA MET A 3 -1.82 3.07 7.41
C MET A 3 -0.39 2.52 7.46
N PHE A 4 0.07 1.91 6.36
CA PHE A 4 1.41 1.33 6.20
C PHE A 4 1.75 1.22 4.71
N CYS A 5 2.99 0.88 4.39
CA CYS A 5 3.46 0.71 3.03
C CYS A 5 4.08 -0.67 2.82
N THR A 6 3.92 -1.22 1.61
CA THR A 6 4.61 -2.43 1.15
C THR A 6 5.49 -2.13 -0.05
N LEU A 7 6.58 -2.88 -0.19
CA LEU A 7 7.51 -2.79 -1.32
C LEU A 7 7.12 -3.80 -2.41
N ASN A 8 7.10 -3.37 -3.67
CA ASN A 8 6.91 -4.23 -4.84
C ASN A 8 5.62 -5.08 -4.86
N THR A 9 4.59 -4.67 -4.11
CA THR A 9 3.27 -5.33 -4.11
C THR A 9 2.18 -4.39 -3.62
N HIS A 10 1.03 -4.38 -4.31
CA HIS A 10 -0.18 -3.70 -3.85
C HIS A 10 -1.00 -4.55 -2.86
N LYS A 11 -0.61 -5.82 -2.67
CA LYS A 11 -1.28 -6.72 -1.73
C LYS A 11 -0.83 -6.42 -0.30
N VAL A 12 -1.69 -6.74 0.66
CA VAL A 12 -1.32 -6.73 2.07
C VAL A 12 -0.40 -7.92 2.34
N ASP A 13 0.89 -7.70 2.16
CA ASP A 13 1.96 -8.69 2.33
C ASP A 13 2.97 -8.15 3.35
N MET A 14 2.96 -8.74 4.54
CA MET A 14 3.75 -8.27 5.68
C MET A 14 5.23 -8.67 5.60
N GLU A 15 5.60 -9.57 4.69
CA GLU A 15 7.01 -9.87 4.39
C GLU A 15 7.65 -8.76 3.57
N LYS A 16 6.83 -8.06 2.78
CA LYS A 16 7.22 -6.89 1.99
C LYS A 16 6.88 -5.57 2.67
N LEU A 17 6.61 -5.58 3.98
CA LEU A 17 6.34 -4.36 4.74
C LEU A 17 7.58 -3.45 4.73
N LEU A 18 7.38 -2.16 4.50
CA LEU A 18 8.44 -1.16 4.54
C LEU A 18 9.14 -1.16 5.91
N GLY A 19 10.44 -1.49 5.95
CA GLY A 19 11.19 -1.73 7.19
C GLY A 19 12.46 -0.89 7.37
N GLY A 20 12.78 0.02 6.44
CA GLY A 20 13.91 0.94 6.54
C GLY A 20 14.99 0.78 5.46
N GLN A 21 15.05 -0.38 4.80
CA GLN A 21 15.82 -0.55 3.57
C GLN A 21 14.89 -0.41 2.38
N ILE A 22 15.22 0.52 1.49
CA ILE A 22 14.49 0.79 0.25
C ILE A 22 15.53 0.70 -0.86
N GLY A 23 15.37 -0.26 -1.76
CA GLY A 23 16.18 -0.31 -2.95
C GLY A 23 15.82 0.86 -3.87
N LEU A 24 16.83 1.39 -4.57
CA LEU A 24 16.63 2.29 -5.71
C LEU A 24 15.72 1.68 -6.79
N GLU A 25 15.52 0.35 -6.72
CA GLU A 25 14.62 -0.61 -7.38
C GLU A 25 13.14 -0.69 -7.00
N ASP A 26 12.76 -0.20 -5.82
CA ASP A 26 11.49 -0.61 -5.22
C ASP A 26 10.31 0.30 -5.56
N PHE A 27 9.15 -0.32 -5.78
CA PHE A 27 7.86 0.36 -5.86
C PHE A 27 7.23 0.41 -4.47
N ILE A 28 6.85 1.59 -4.00
CA ILE A 28 6.18 1.76 -2.71
C ILE A 28 4.67 1.79 -2.92
N PHE A 29 3.96 0.86 -2.28
CA PHE A 29 2.50 0.81 -2.28
C PHE A 29 1.97 1.24 -0.92
N ALA A 30 1.31 2.40 -0.89
CA ALA A 30 0.68 2.92 0.33
C ALA A 30 -0.70 2.30 0.54
N HIS A 31 -0.89 1.66 1.68
CA HIS A 31 -2.19 1.14 2.13
C HIS A 31 -2.90 2.21 2.94
N THR A 32 -4.10 2.59 2.52
CA THR A 32 -4.87 3.67 3.16
C THR A 32 -6.08 3.13 3.91
N LYS A 33 -6.56 3.89 4.91
CA LYS A 33 -7.74 3.53 5.71
C LYS A 33 -8.94 3.23 4.80
N GLY A 34 -9.50 2.03 4.97
CA GLY A 34 -10.67 1.53 4.27
C GLY A 34 -11.86 1.38 5.20
N GLN A 35 -12.50 0.21 5.17
CA GLN A 35 -13.73 -0.02 5.90
C GLN A 35 -13.47 -0.20 7.40
N ARG A 36 -14.31 0.44 8.22
CA ARG A 36 -14.33 0.23 9.67
C ARG A 36 -15.12 -1.03 10.03
N LYS A 37 -14.63 -1.74 11.05
CA LYS A 37 -15.21 -2.97 11.60
C LYS A 37 -15.27 -2.83 13.11
N GLU A 38 -16.32 -3.38 13.71
CA GLU A 38 -16.42 -3.55 15.16
C GLU A 38 -16.65 -5.03 15.43
N VAL A 39 -15.82 -5.61 16.29
CA VAL A 39 -15.79 -7.06 16.52
C VAL A 39 -15.70 -7.33 18.01
N GLU A 40 -16.65 -8.10 18.53
CA GLU A 40 -16.57 -8.63 19.89
C GLU A 40 -15.72 -9.91 19.92
N VAL A 41 -14.78 -9.97 20.84
CA VAL A 41 -13.84 -11.08 20.99
C VAL A 41 -13.93 -11.63 22.41
N PHE A 42 -14.23 -12.92 22.54
CA PHE A 42 -14.16 -13.62 23.83
C PHE A 42 -12.74 -14.10 24.12
N LYS A 43 -12.10 -13.56 25.17
CA LYS A 43 -10.73 -13.93 25.56
C LYS A 43 -10.69 -15.26 26.31
N SER A 44 -10.76 -16.37 25.57
CA SER A 44 -10.74 -17.73 26.12
C SER A 44 -9.35 -18.19 26.61
N GLU A 45 -8.28 -17.65 26.02
CA GLU A 45 -6.88 -17.99 26.29
C GLU A 45 -6.09 -16.75 26.74
N GLU A 46 -4.92 -16.96 27.35
CA GLU A 46 -4.05 -15.84 27.76
C GLU A 46 -3.52 -15.07 26.55
N ALA A 47 -3.07 -15.79 25.52
CA ALA A 47 -2.57 -15.24 24.27
C ALA A 47 -3.65 -15.27 23.19
N LEU A 48 -3.89 -14.12 22.56
CA LEU A 48 -4.86 -14.00 21.46
C LEU A 48 -4.33 -14.54 20.11
N GLY A 49 -3.01 -14.70 19.99
CA GLY A 49 -2.34 -15.13 18.76
C GLY A 49 -2.03 -14.00 17.76
N LEU A 50 -1.94 -12.76 18.24
CA LEU A 50 -1.59 -11.59 17.43
C LEU A 50 -0.10 -11.26 17.53
N THR A 51 0.47 -10.81 16.41
CA THR A 51 1.68 -9.99 16.39
C THR A 51 1.31 -8.61 15.88
N ILE A 52 1.67 -7.57 16.63
CA ILE A 52 1.29 -6.18 16.35
C ILE A 52 2.55 -5.40 16.01
N THR A 53 2.45 -4.56 15.00
CA THR A 53 3.47 -3.58 14.63
C THR A 53 2.79 -2.22 14.49
N ASP A 54 3.57 -1.17 14.29
CA ASP A 54 3.04 0.14 13.94
C ASP A 54 3.81 0.76 12.78
N ASN A 55 3.31 1.89 12.30
CA ASN A 55 3.85 2.64 11.19
C ASN A 55 4.79 3.78 11.59
N GLY A 56 5.25 3.83 12.85
CA GLY A 56 6.04 4.97 13.33
C GLY A 56 5.23 6.21 13.71
N ALA A 57 4.01 6.37 13.18
CA ALA A 57 3.20 7.59 13.26
C ALA A 57 1.89 7.43 14.04
N GLY A 58 1.84 6.46 14.97
CA GLY A 58 0.71 6.29 15.89
C GLY A 58 -0.43 5.41 15.38
N TYR A 59 -0.19 4.59 14.33
CA TYR A 59 -1.13 3.55 13.94
C TYR A 59 -0.54 2.16 14.12
N ALA A 60 -1.08 1.44 15.11
CA ALA A 60 -0.80 0.03 15.32
C ALA A 60 -1.73 -0.84 14.45
N PHE A 61 -1.18 -1.90 13.88
CA PHE A 61 -1.91 -2.83 13.01
C PHE A 61 -1.42 -4.27 13.16
N ILE A 62 -2.25 -5.21 12.74
CA ILE A 62 -1.99 -6.64 12.85
C ILE A 62 -0.97 -7.05 11.78
N LYS A 63 0.23 -7.46 12.19
CA LYS A 63 1.27 -7.98 11.30
C LYS A 63 1.13 -9.47 11.04
N ARG A 64 0.69 -10.23 12.05
CA ARG A 64 0.53 -11.69 11.94
C ARG A 64 -0.61 -12.16 12.84
N ILE A 65 -1.32 -13.17 12.34
CA ILE A 65 -2.27 -13.97 13.11
C ILE A 65 -1.72 -15.40 13.15
N ARG A 66 -1.64 -15.99 14.33
CA ARG A 66 -1.18 -17.37 14.52
C ARG A 66 -2.33 -18.33 14.19
N GLU A 67 -2.08 -19.30 13.33
CA GLU A 67 -3.05 -20.35 12.98
C GLU A 67 -3.55 -21.09 14.23
N GLY A 68 -4.86 -21.35 14.26
CA GLY A 68 -5.55 -22.01 15.36
C GLY A 68 -5.75 -21.15 16.61
N SER A 69 -5.31 -19.89 16.63
CA SER A 69 -5.46 -18.98 17.77
C SER A 69 -6.89 -18.45 17.96
N VAL A 70 -7.13 -17.74 19.06
CA VAL A 70 -8.42 -17.10 19.35
C VAL A 70 -8.85 -16.18 18.20
N ILE A 71 -7.92 -15.37 17.68
CA ILE A 71 -8.23 -14.42 16.61
C ILE A 71 -8.34 -15.10 15.24
N ASP A 72 -7.56 -16.14 14.98
CA ASP A 72 -7.62 -16.90 13.72
C ASP A 72 -9.02 -17.50 13.43
N ARG A 73 -9.75 -17.83 14.50
CA ARG A 73 -11.13 -18.35 14.42
C ARG A 73 -12.17 -17.27 14.12
N ILE A 74 -11.77 -15.99 14.03
CA ILE A 74 -12.65 -14.84 13.80
C ILE A 74 -12.38 -14.27 12.40
N PRO A 75 -13.11 -14.72 11.36
CA PRO A 75 -12.75 -14.47 9.96
C PRO A 75 -12.85 -13.00 9.52
N VAL A 76 -13.55 -12.17 10.30
CA VAL A 76 -13.69 -10.74 10.03
C VAL A 76 -12.41 -9.95 10.36
N ILE A 77 -11.56 -10.48 11.25
CA ILE A 77 -10.28 -9.88 11.61
C ILE A 77 -9.21 -10.40 10.66
N SER A 78 -8.43 -9.51 10.06
CA SER A 78 -7.44 -9.84 9.05
C SER A 78 -6.08 -9.22 9.33
N VAL A 79 -5.02 -9.83 8.78
CA VAL A 79 -3.69 -9.21 8.72
C VAL A 79 -3.80 -7.88 7.95
N GLY A 80 -3.14 -6.85 8.47
CA GLY A 80 -3.21 -5.47 7.98
C GLY A 80 -4.29 -4.61 8.62
N ASP A 81 -5.24 -5.19 9.36
CA ASP A 81 -6.24 -4.39 10.07
C ASP A 81 -5.56 -3.50 11.12
N MET A 82 -5.85 -2.19 11.07
CA MET A 82 -5.45 -1.23 12.09
C MET A 82 -6.34 -1.36 13.31
N ILE A 83 -5.76 -1.26 14.50
CA ILE A 83 -6.49 -1.31 15.76
C ILE A 83 -6.73 0.14 16.21
N GLU A 84 -7.95 0.64 16.04
CA GLU A 84 -8.32 2.02 16.39
C GLU A 84 -8.72 2.15 17.87
N ALA A 85 -9.37 1.13 18.45
CA ALA A 85 -9.78 1.12 19.86
C ALA A 85 -9.97 -0.28 20.44
N ILE A 86 -9.85 -0.38 21.77
CA ILE A 86 -10.25 -1.55 22.59
C ILE A 86 -11.25 -1.06 23.64
N ASP A 87 -12.44 -1.68 23.71
CA ASP A 87 -13.53 -1.30 24.64
C ASP A 87 -13.85 0.21 24.61
N GLY A 88 -13.86 0.79 23.40
CA GLY A 88 -14.11 2.22 23.19
C GLY A 88 -12.94 3.16 23.56
N ARG A 89 -11.86 2.64 24.17
CA ARG A 89 -10.64 3.43 24.42
C ARG A 89 -9.83 3.54 23.13
N SER A 90 -9.73 4.76 22.60
CA SER A 90 -8.91 5.04 21.41
C SER A 90 -7.43 4.71 21.65
N LEU A 91 -6.82 4.11 20.62
CA LEU A 91 -5.42 3.73 20.57
C LEU A 91 -4.67 4.47 19.44
N VAL A 92 -5.30 5.47 18.84
CA VAL A 92 -4.62 6.36 17.89
C VAL A 92 -3.51 7.12 18.63
N GLY A 93 -2.30 7.07 18.10
CA GLY A 93 -1.10 7.61 18.74
C GLY A 93 -0.33 6.58 19.59
N ALA A 94 -0.95 5.45 19.96
CA ALA A 94 -0.29 4.42 20.74
C ALA A 94 0.74 3.65 19.91
N ARG A 95 1.84 3.28 20.54
CA ARG A 95 2.86 2.39 19.96
C ARG A 95 2.40 0.94 20.01
N HIS A 96 2.91 0.11 19.11
CA HIS A 96 2.54 -1.30 19.02
C HIS A 96 2.73 -2.07 20.34
N TYR A 97 3.75 -1.74 21.13
CA TYR A 97 4.01 -2.38 22.43
C TYR A 97 2.95 -2.03 23.49
N GLU A 98 2.39 -0.82 23.44
CA GLU A 98 1.31 -0.39 24.35
C GLU A 98 0.02 -1.13 24.02
N VAL A 99 -0.32 -1.21 22.72
CA VAL A 99 -1.48 -1.97 22.23
C VAL A 99 -1.34 -3.45 22.59
N ALA A 100 -0.17 -4.05 22.36
CA ALA A 100 0.11 -5.44 22.73
C ALA A 100 -0.02 -5.68 24.24
N LYS A 101 0.49 -4.75 25.06
CA LYS A 101 0.36 -4.81 26.52
C LYS A 101 -1.11 -4.76 26.95
N MET A 102 -1.90 -3.82 26.43
CA MET A 102 -3.32 -3.70 26.74
C MET A 102 -4.09 -4.98 26.40
N LEU A 103 -3.88 -5.55 25.22
CA LEU A 103 -4.51 -6.80 24.82
C LEU A 103 -4.11 -7.98 25.73
N LYS A 104 -2.85 -8.01 26.19
CA LYS A 104 -2.37 -9.02 27.13
C LYS A 104 -3.02 -8.87 28.51
N GLU A 105 -3.20 -7.64 28.99
CA GLU A 105 -3.77 -7.32 30.30
C GLU A 105 -5.30 -7.49 30.38
N LEU A 106 -6.01 -7.59 29.25
CA LEU A 106 -7.44 -7.87 29.25
C LEU A 106 -7.77 -9.14 30.07
N PRO A 107 -8.85 -9.12 30.88
CA PRO A 107 -9.21 -10.26 31.71
C PRO A 107 -9.63 -11.46 30.86
N ARG A 108 -9.05 -12.63 31.15
CA ARG A 108 -9.47 -13.90 30.56
C ARG A 108 -10.91 -14.23 30.99
N GLY A 109 -11.67 -14.85 30.10
CA GLY A 109 -13.07 -15.22 30.33
C GLY A 109 -14.06 -14.07 30.18
N ARG A 110 -13.64 -12.93 29.63
CA ARG A 110 -14.52 -11.81 29.27
C ARG A 110 -14.46 -11.53 27.77
N THR A 111 -15.54 -10.95 27.28
CA THR A 111 -15.61 -10.36 25.94
C THR A 111 -15.09 -8.93 25.99
N PHE A 112 -14.39 -8.52 24.94
CA PHE A 112 -13.97 -7.14 24.72
C PHE A 112 -14.27 -6.75 23.26
N ALA A 113 -14.48 -5.47 22.99
CA ALA A 113 -14.75 -4.94 21.66
C ALA A 113 -13.46 -4.40 21.01
N LEU A 114 -13.22 -4.80 19.77
CA LEU A 114 -12.20 -4.25 18.90
C LEU A 114 -12.83 -3.37 17.84
N GLN A 115 -12.35 -2.13 17.73
CA GLN A 115 -12.62 -1.28 16.59
C GLN A 115 -11.43 -1.32 15.65
N LEU A 116 -11.66 -1.82 14.44
CA LEU A 116 -10.65 -2.07 13.43
C LEU A 116 -10.93 -1.25 12.17
N THR A 117 -9.88 -0.93 11.42
CA THR A 117 -10.01 -0.40 10.05
C THR A 117 -9.18 -1.26 9.12
N GLU A 118 -9.81 -1.84 8.10
CA GLU A 118 -9.08 -2.60 7.07
C GLU A 118 -8.43 -1.67 6.05
N PRO A 119 -7.28 -2.04 5.47
CA PRO A 119 -6.69 -1.32 4.36
C PRO A 119 -7.60 -1.41 3.12
N ARG A 120 -7.72 -0.31 2.37
CA ARG A 120 -8.50 -0.29 1.13
C ARG A 120 -7.96 -1.33 0.16
N LYS A 121 -8.83 -2.23 -0.27
CA LYS A 121 -8.53 -3.18 -1.35
C LYS A 121 -8.57 -2.44 -2.68
N ALA A 122 -7.50 -2.55 -3.47
CA ALA A 122 -7.56 -2.20 -4.88
C ALA A 122 -8.50 -3.22 -5.56
N PHE A 123 -9.64 -2.76 -6.10
CA PHE A 123 -10.57 -3.54 -6.93
C PHE A 123 -11.53 -4.55 -6.29
N ALA A 124 -12.12 -4.25 -5.13
CA ALA A 124 -13.35 -4.94 -4.70
C ALA A 124 -14.58 -4.09 -5.06
N GLY A 125 -15.12 -4.19 -6.30
CA GLY A 125 -16.34 -3.43 -6.61
C GLY A 125 -16.94 -3.43 -8.02
N LEU A 126 -16.38 -4.12 -9.02
CA LEU A 126 -17.02 -4.23 -10.34
C LEU A 126 -17.19 -5.70 -10.75
N GLY A 127 -18.10 -6.39 -10.08
CA GLY A 127 -18.70 -7.61 -10.63
C GLY A 127 -19.96 -7.25 -11.42
N PRO A 128 -20.18 -7.77 -12.64
CA PRO A 128 -21.42 -7.50 -13.38
C PRO A 128 -22.62 -8.22 -12.72
N PRO A 129 -23.82 -7.59 -12.65
CA PRO A 129 -25.02 -8.24 -12.15
C PRO A 129 -25.50 -9.29 -13.17
N GLY A 130 -25.85 -10.47 -12.67
CA GLY A 130 -26.09 -11.66 -13.48
C GLY A 130 -27.37 -11.66 -14.33
N HIS A 131 -27.42 -12.59 -15.28
CA HIS A 131 -28.61 -13.29 -15.78
C HIS A 131 -28.19 -14.66 -16.34
N SER A 132 -29.07 -15.64 -16.19
CA SER A 132 -28.88 -17.08 -16.35
C SER A 132 -29.13 -17.62 -17.77
N SER A 133 -28.30 -18.59 -18.18
CA SER A 133 -28.57 -19.74 -19.09
C SER A 133 -28.46 -19.53 -20.64
N PRO A 134 -28.43 -20.59 -21.48
CA PRO A 134 -27.18 -21.14 -22.03
C PRO A 134 -27.20 -21.37 -23.57
N TRP A 135 -26.11 -21.11 -24.30
CA TRP A 135 -25.98 -21.68 -25.66
C TRP A 135 -24.52 -21.87 -26.08
N VAL A 136 -24.29 -23.02 -26.71
CA VAL A 136 -23.02 -23.60 -27.14
C VAL A 136 -22.60 -23.09 -28.54
N SER A 137 -21.28 -23.01 -28.74
CA SER A 137 -20.59 -23.10 -30.05
C SER A 137 -20.80 -22.04 -31.14
N ALA A 138 -19.66 -21.42 -31.48
CA ALA A 138 -19.05 -21.34 -32.83
C ALA A 138 -18.76 -19.91 -33.33
N GLY A 139 -17.52 -19.71 -33.80
CA GLY A 139 -17.19 -18.68 -34.78
C GLY A 139 -16.46 -17.44 -34.23
N ARG A 140 -15.25 -17.22 -34.76
CA ARG A 140 -14.28 -16.13 -34.52
C ARG A 140 -14.81 -14.69 -34.82
N PRO A 141 -14.04 -13.62 -34.49
CA PRO A 141 -14.51 -12.51 -33.67
C PRO A 141 -14.63 -11.16 -34.41
N LEU A 142 -15.49 -10.26 -33.93
CA LEU A 142 -15.40 -8.82 -34.21
C LEU A 142 -15.96 -8.01 -33.02
N GLY A 143 -15.17 -7.06 -32.53
CA GLY A 143 -15.64 -5.91 -31.74
C GLY A 143 -15.49 -6.01 -30.22
N VAL A 144 -14.27 -5.84 -29.69
CA VAL A 144 -14.05 -5.41 -28.30
C VAL A 144 -13.62 -3.94 -28.34
N PRO A 145 -14.16 -3.03 -27.50
CA PRO A 145 -13.60 -1.70 -27.37
C PRO A 145 -12.18 -1.81 -26.81
N MET A 146 -11.22 -1.29 -27.58
CA MET A 146 -9.81 -1.22 -27.20
C MET A 146 -9.65 -0.54 -25.83
N SER A 147 -9.06 -1.28 -24.88
CA SER A 147 -8.26 -0.65 -23.83
C SER A 147 -7.15 0.17 -24.49
N PRO A 148 -6.80 1.36 -23.99
CA PRO A 148 -5.72 2.15 -24.58
C PRO A 148 -4.42 1.35 -24.54
N GLN A 149 -3.96 0.92 -25.72
CA GLN A 149 -2.63 0.36 -25.92
C GLN A 149 -1.62 1.47 -25.58
N PRO A 150 -0.60 1.21 -24.76
CA PRO A 150 0.47 2.19 -24.57
C PRO A 150 1.29 2.29 -25.86
N PRO A 151 1.88 3.46 -26.15
CA PRO A 151 2.60 3.72 -27.39
C PRO A 151 3.79 2.78 -27.59
N PRO A 152 4.31 2.65 -28.83
CA PRO A 152 5.17 1.54 -29.28
C PRO A 152 6.52 1.37 -28.57
N TRP A 153 6.90 2.28 -27.69
CA TRP A 153 8.15 2.21 -26.93
C TRP A 153 8.02 1.46 -25.60
N TRP A 154 6.82 0.96 -25.25
CA TRP A 154 6.55 0.37 -23.93
C TRP A 154 6.78 -1.15 -23.83
N SER A 155 7.30 -1.83 -24.86
CA SER A 155 7.44 -3.28 -24.84
C SER A 155 8.86 -3.74 -25.10
N TRP A 156 9.60 -4.11 -24.04
CA TRP A 156 10.37 -5.37 -23.93
C TRP A 156 10.91 -5.57 -22.51
N ALA A 157 10.53 -6.68 -21.88
CA ALA A 157 11.41 -7.41 -20.96
C ALA A 157 10.99 -8.88 -20.95
N GLY A 158 11.54 -9.62 -21.91
CA GLY A 158 11.43 -11.07 -22.03
C GLY A 158 12.63 -11.60 -22.80
N THR A 159 13.56 -12.19 -22.06
CA THR A 159 14.69 -13.07 -22.43
C THR A 159 16.12 -12.49 -22.54
N PRO A 160 17.13 -13.26 -22.08
CA PRO A 160 18.50 -12.81 -21.94
C PRO A 160 19.32 -13.06 -23.21
N GLY A 161 20.15 -12.11 -23.62
CA GLY A 161 21.19 -12.34 -24.61
C GLY A 161 21.59 -11.13 -25.42
N THR A 162 22.89 -10.84 -25.37
CA THR A 162 23.72 -10.16 -26.37
C THR A 162 23.54 -8.66 -26.65
N SER A 163 24.58 -7.94 -26.23
CA SER A 163 25.29 -6.83 -26.89
C SER A 163 24.56 -5.55 -27.30
N SER A 164 25.12 -4.46 -26.78
CA SER A 164 25.22 -3.12 -27.35
C SER A 164 23.91 -2.43 -27.76
N ALA A 165 23.37 -1.63 -26.86
CA ALA A 165 22.79 -0.34 -27.19
C ALA A 165 22.68 0.50 -25.90
N THR A 166 23.30 1.67 -25.94
CA THR A 166 22.99 2.85 -25.11
C THR A 166 21.48 3.04 -24.93
N GLY A 167 21.05 3.28 -23.71
CA GLY A 167 19.70 3.77 -23.41
C GLY A 167 19.46 3.78 -21.91
N CYS A 168 19.43 4.96 -21.30
CA CYS A 168 19.15 5.11 -19.88
C CYS A 168 17.70 4.71 -19.60
N PRO A 169 17.43 3.75 -18.70
CA PRO A 169 16.07 3.42 -18.33
C PRO A 169 15.57 4.46 -17.32
N LEU A 170 14.77 5.43 -17.77
CA LEU A 170 14.00 6.28 -16.87
C LEU A 170 12.93 5.40 -16.17
N ARG A 171 13.18 5.16 -14.89
CA ARG A 171 12.39 4.35 -13.97
C ARG A 171 11.23 5.19 -13.43
N VAL A 172 10.01 4.90 -13.85
CA VAL A 172 8.81 5.64 -13.40
C VAL A 172 8.07 4.84 -12.32
N PRO A 173 7.89 5.36 -11.09
CA PRO A 173 7.00 4.74 -10.09
C PRO A 173 5.53 4.95 -10.48
N THR A 174 4.75 3.88 -10.51
CA THR A 174 3.31 3.92 -10.80
C THR A 174 2.49 4.20 -9.52
N VAL A 175 2.20 5.47 -9.25
CA VAL A 175 1.06 5.93 -8.40
C VAL A 175 0.67 7.33 -8.91
N PRO A 176 -0.60 7.80 -8.84
CA PRO A 176 -1.02 9.16 -9.20
C PRO A 176 -0.17 10.33 -8.67
N ALA A 177 0.70 10.09 -7.68
CA ALA A 177 1.71 11.04 -7.22
C ALA A 177 2.83 11.32 -8.24
N ALA A 178 3.21 10.38 -9.12
CA ALA A 178 4.30 10.60 -10.07
C ALA A 178 3.93 11.63 -11.14
N ALA A 179 2.68 11.64 -11.61
CA ALA A 179 2.18 12.69 -12.48
C ALA A 179 2.21 14.06 -11.77
N THR A 180 1.77 14.11 -10.52
CA THR A 180 1.84 15.32 -9.68
C THR A 180 3.28 15.77 -9.44
N MET A 181 4.22 14.87 -9.17
CA MET A 181 5.65 15.20 -8.98
C MET A 181 6.27 15.76 -10.27
N VAL A 182 5.94 15.18 -11.42
CA VAL A 182 6.38 15.66 -12.74
C VAL A 182 5.77 17.02 -13.05
N GLU A 183 4.49 17.24 -12.73
CA GLU A 183 3.84 18.54 -12.88
C GLU A 183 4.46 19.60 -11.97
N LEU A 184 4.66 19.31 -10.68
CA LEU A 184 5.28 20.22 -9.71
C LEU A 184 6.73 20.55 -10.10
N GLY A 185 7.50 19.56 -10.57
CA GLY A 185 8.86 19.79 -11.05
C GLY A 185 8.96 20.45 -12.42
N ARG A 186 7.87 20.51 -13.20
CA ARG A 186 7.85 21.24 -14.46
C ARG A 186 8.00 22.74 -14.24
N ASP A 187 7.36 23.26 -13.21
CA ASP A 187 7.33 24.69 -12.89
C ASP A 187 8.38 25.12 -11.85
N ALA A 188 8.96 24.16 -11.12
CA ALA A 188 10.09 24.42 -10.22
C ALA A 188 11.34 24.87 -10.98
N ARG A 189 12.07 25.85 -10.41
CA ARG A 189 13.26 26.48 -11.01
C ARG A 189 14.59 25.95 -10.46
N ASP A 190 14.54 25.34 -9.29
CA ASP A 190 15.67 24.77 -8.57
C ASP A 190 15.19 23.61 -7.66
N PRO A 191 16.11 22.76 -7.15
CA PRO A 191 15.77 21.62 -6.30
C PRO A 191 15.02 22.01 -5.02
N ASP A 192 15.36 23.16 -4.42
CA ASP A 192 14.71 23.67 -3.21
C ASP A 192 13.25 24.06 -3.46
N ALA A 193 12.96 24.66 -4.61
CA ALA A 193 11.59 24.97 -5.04
C ALA A 193 10.77 23.69 -5.30
N LEU A 194 11.41 22.64 -5.84
CA LEU A 194 10.76 21.33 -5.96
C LEU A 194 10.50 20.72 -4.59
N ALA A 195 11.46 20.77 -3.67
CA ALA A 195 11.31 20.26 -2.30
C ALA A 195 10.10 20.92 -1.60
N GLN A 196 9.99 22.25 -1.70
CA GLN A 196 8.87 23.00 -1.13
C GLN A 196 7.53 22.65 -1.77
N ALA A 197 7.50 22.45 -3.10
CA ALA A 197 6.28 22.06 -3.81
C ALA A 197 5.82 20.65 -3.43
N LEU A 198 6.78 19.73 -3.28
CA LEU A 198 6.54 18.37 -2.80
C LEU A 198 6.08 18.37 -1.35
N ASP A 199 6.71 19.16 -0.48
CA ASP A 199 6.30 19.25 0.92
C ASP A 199 4.90 19.88 1.07
N SER A 200 4.56 20.87 0.24
CA SER A 200 3.23 21.49 0.26
C SER A 200 2.09 20.58 -0.23
N GLN A 201 2.35 19.67 -1.18
CA GLN A 201 1.31 18.80 -1.78
C GLN A 201 1.34 17.37 -1.26
N LEU A 202 2.53 16.94 -0.81
CA LEU A 202 2.88 15.56 -0.47
C LEU A 202 3.78 15.52 0.79
N GLY A 203 3.79 16.54 1.65
CA GLY A 203 4.63 16.60 2.86
C GLY A 203 4.33 15.50 3.89
N ASP A 204 3.13 14.90 3.83
CA ASP A 204 2.78 13.69 4.58
C ASP A 204 3.73 12.50 4.31
N PHE A 205 4.48 12.53 3.20
CA PHE A 205 5.43 11.48 2.81
C PHE A 205 6.86 11.73 3.32
N ALA A 206 7.17 12.94 3.82
CA ALA A 206 8.49 13.32 4.35
C ALA A 206 9.67 12.80 3.50
N PHE A 207 9.74 13.24 2.24
CA PHE A 207 10.77 12.79 1.31
C PHE A 207 12.17 13.19 1.79
N PRO A 208 13.17 12.28 1.75
CA PRO A 208 14.55 12.64 2.02
C PRO A 208 15.11 13.54 0.92
N ASP A 209 16.03 14.43 1.26
CA ASP A 209 16.61 15.41 0.32
C ASP A 209 17.20 14.74 -0.93
N GLU A 210 17.86 13.59 -0.75
CA GLU A 210 18.44 12.79 -1.86
C GLU A 210 17.38 12.39 -2.89
N PHE A 211 16.17 12.01 -2.45
CA PHE A 211 15.07 11.67 -3.35
C PHE A 211 14.57 12.89 -4.13
N VAL A 212 14.54 14.06 -3.51
CA VAL A 212 14.15 15.30 -4.20
C VAL A 212 15.17 15.66 -5.29
N PHE A 213 16.46 15.48 -5.02
CA PHE A 213 17.51 15.66 -6.02
C PHE A 213 17.40 14.68 -7.19
N ASP A 214 17.08 13.41 -6.92
CA ASP A 214 16.88 12.39 -7.95
C ASP A 214 15.66 12.73 -8.86
N VAL A 215 14.55 13.16 -8.26
CA VAL A 215 13.36 13.59 -9.01
C VAL A 215 13.65 14.86 -9.81
N TRP A 216 14.35 15.83 -9.23
CA TRP A 216 14.77 17.05 -9.92
C TRP A 216 15.66 16.75 -11.13
N GLY A 217 16.65 15.88 -10.95
CA GLY A 217 17.55 15.45 -12.02
C GLY A 217 16.79 14.77 -13.17
N ALA A 218 15.92 13.80 -12.83
CA ALA A 218 15.12 13.09 -13.82
C ALA A 218 14.18 14.01 -14.63
N ILE A 219 13.60 15.02 -13.99
CA ILE A 219 12.75 16.02 -14.66
C ILE A 219 13.59 16.98 -15.51
N GLY A 220 14.77 17.39 -15.03
CA GLY A 220 15.71 18.24 -15.77
C GLY A 220 16.22 17.57 -17.05
N ASP A 221 16.61 16.30 -16.96
CA ASP A 221 17.08 15.52 -18.10
C ASP A 221 15.97 15.32 -19.15
N ALA A 222 14.74 15.07 -18.70
CA ALA A 222 13.56 15.01 -19.57
C ALA A 222 13.26 16.35 -20.27
N LYS A 223 13.45 17.50 -19.61
CA LYS A 223 13.24 18.84 -20.20
C LYS A 223 14.25 19.17 -21.31
N VAL A 224 15.47 18.63 -21.23
CA VAL A 224 16.55 18.88 -22.19
C VAL A 224 16.65 17.77 -23.25
N GLY A 225 15.77 16.76 -23.18
CA GLY A 225 15.72 15.65 -24.12
C GLY A 225 16.95 14.74 -24.03
N ARG A 226 17.62 14.69 -22.88
CA ARG A 226 18.73 13.77 -22.61
C ARG A 226 18.14 12.54 -21.93
N CYS A 227 17.94 11.47 -22.70
CA CYS A 227 17.60 10.14 -22.21
C CYS A 227 18.65 9.16 -22.69
#